data_AF-A0A7V9ING7-F1
#
_entry.id   AF-A0A7V9ING7-F1
#
_cell.length_a   1.000
_cell.length_b   1.000
_cell.length_c   1.000
_cell.angle_alpha   90.00
_cell.angle_beta   90.00
_cell.angle_gamma   90.00
#
_symmetry.space_group_name_H-M   'P 1'
#
loop_
_entity.id
_entity.type
_entity.pdbx_description
1 polymer ?
#
loop_
_entity_poly.entity_id
_entity_poly.type
_entity_poly.pdbx_seq_one_letter_code
_entity_poly.pdbx_strand_id
1 'polypeptide(L)'
;LRFNLEGRPKGKAAPANLCADPQAEAWGVLYRITRRDLVHLDATEGVPGRRYRQLWLDAQDIDGRPLKAVTYIADGNEVDGRPSLRYLTLIREGARAHGLPQHYLEFLESVDHAR
;
A
#
# COMPACT_ATOMS: atom_id res chain seq x y z
N LEU A 1 3.77 5.64 -3.91
CA LEU A 1 2.98 4.39 -4.05
C LEU A 1 3.19 3.84 -5.45
N ARG A 2 3.38 2.53 -5.62
CA ARG A 2 3.59 1.89 -6.93
C ARG A 2 2.64 0.70 -7.08
N PHE A 3 2.22 0.38 -8.31
CA PHE A 3 1.48 -0.84 -8.61
C PHE A 3 2.36 -1.81 -9.41
N ASN A 4 3.45 -2.25 -8.79
CA ASN A 4 4.51 -3.01 -9.48
C ASN A 4 4.65 -4.47 -9.03
N LEU A 5 3.68 -4.99 -8.28
CA LEU A 5 3.68 -6.40 -7.88
C LEU A 5 3.00 -7.28 -8.92
N GLU A 6 3.51 -8.49 -9.09
CA GLU A 6 2.83 -9.49 -9.92
C GLU A 6 1.65 -10.07 -9.13
N GLY A 7 0.43 -9.61 -9.41
CA GLY A 7 -0.78 -10.17 -8.83
C GLY A 7 -1.22 -11.48 -9.48
N ARG A 8 -2.21 -12.13 -8.88
CA ARG A 8 -2.87 -13.31 -9.46
C ARG A 8 -4.31 -12.94 -9.85
N PRO A 9 -4.78 -13.26 -11.07
CA PRO A 9 -4.05 -13.88 -12.18
C PRO A 9 -2.93 -13.00 -12.73
N LYS A 10 -1.84 -13.62 -13.21
CA LYS A 10 -0.69 -12.90 -13.80
C LYS A 10 -1.14 -11.97 -14.92
N GLY A 11 -0.61 -10.75 -14.95
CA GLY A 11 -0.92 -9.73 -15.96
C GLY A 11 -2.30 -9.08 -15.84
N LYS A 12 -3.14 -9.49 -14.89
CA LYS A 12 -4.51 -8.95 -14.71
C LYS A 12 -4.72 -8.20 -13.40
N ALA A 13 -3.75 -8.25 -12.51
CA ALA A 13 -3.75 -7.49 -11.28
C ALA A 13 -2.33 -7.11 -10.93
N ALA A 14 -2.11 -5.82 -10.69
CA ALA A 14 -0.89 -5.32 -10.07
C ALA A 14 -1.23 -4.77 -8.68
N PRO A 15 -0.97 -5.51 -7.59
CA PRO A 15 -1.16 -5.02 -6.23
C PRO A 15 -0.25 -3.84 -5.90
N ALA A 16 -0.66 -3.06 -4.91
CA ALA A 16 0.10 -1.92 -4.46
C ALA A 16 1.37 -2.33 -3.69
N ASN A 17 2.38 -1.49 -3.76
CA ASN A 17 3.64 -1.60 -3.05
C ASN A 17 4.17 -0.21 -2.67
N LEU A 18 5.07 -0.18 -1.68
CA LEU A 18 5.85 1.01 -1.37
C LEU A 18 7.28 0.81 -1.85
N CYS A 19 7.79 1.79 -2.58
CA CYS A 19 9.18 1.84 -3.04
C CYS A 19 9.81 3.13 -2.51
N ALA A 20 11.10 3.06 -2.16
CA ALA A 20 11.84 4.22 -1.70
C ALA A 20 12.01 5.22 -2.84
N ASP A 21 11.56 6.45 -2.59
CA ASP A 21 11.72 7.59 -3.50
C ASP A 21 11.82 8.86 -2.66
N PRO A 22 12.98 9.55 -2.64
CA PRO A 22 13.19 10.75 -1.83
C PRO A 22 12.33 11.95 -2.21
N GLN A 23 11.64 11.91 -3.36
CA GLN A 23 10.80 13.01 -3.85
C GLN A 23 9.31 12.69 -3.77
N ALA A 24 8.94 11.48 -3.34
CA ALA A 24 7.56 11.05 -3.26
C ALA A 24 7.07 10.91 -1.82
N GLU A 25 5.76 10.99 -1.67
CA GLU A 25 5.06 10.68 -0.43
C GLU A 25 4.01 9.59 -0.65
N ALA A 26 3.64 8.93 0.45
CA ALA A 26 2.56 7.96 0.44
C ALA A 26 1.65 8.22 1.64
N TRP A 27 0.38 8.52 1.36
CA TRP A 27 -0.65 8.64 2.37
C TRP A 27 -1.31 7.28 2.61
N GLY A 28 -1.72 7.05 3.85
CA GLY A 28 -2.33 5.81 4.28
C GLY A 28 -3.08 5.99 5.59
N VAL A 29 -3.54 4.87 6.15
CA VAL A 29 -4.27 4.82 7.42
C VAL A 29 -3.47 4.01 8.42
N LEU A 30 -3.29 4.57 9.62
CA LEU A 30 -2.58 3.91 10.71
C LEU A 30 -3.57 3.18 11.61
N TYR A 31 -3.36 1.88 11.76
CA TYR A 31 -4.14 1.04 12.66
C TYR A 31 -3.33 0.72 13.91
N ARG A 32 -3.92 0.96 15.08
CA ARG A 32 -3.35 0.48 16.35
C ARG A 32 -3.83 -0.94 16.59
N ILE A 33 -2.91 -1.89 16.49
CA ILE A 33 -3.18 -3.32 16.67
C ILE A 33 -2.31 -3.89 17.78
N THR A 34 -2.69 -5.06 18.30
CA THR A 34 -1.85 -5.77 19.27
C THR A 34 -0.71 -6.51 18.56
N ARG A 35 0.32 -6.91 19.32
CA ARG A 35 1.38 -7.80 18.77
C ARG A 35 0.82 -9.13 18.26
N ARG A 36 -0.25 -9.64 18.88
CA ARG A 36 -0.91 -10.87 18.45
C ARG A 36 -1.55 -10.70 17.07
N ASP A 37 -2.21 -9.57 16.86
CA ASP A 37 -2.80 -9.24 15.56
C ASP A 37 -1.72 -9.04 14.49
N LEU A 38 -0.58 -8.44 14.86
CA LEU A 38 0.55 -8.31 13.94
C LEU A 38 1.08 -9.67 13.49
N VAL A 39 1.27 -10.62 14.41
CA VAL A 39 1.67 -12.01 14.07
C VAL A 39 0.62 -12.70 13.20
N HIS A 40 -0.66 -12.42 13.43
CA HIS A 40 -1.73 -12.95 12.58
C HIS A 40 -1.66 -12.36 11.16
N LEU A 41 -1.45 -11.05 11.04
CA LEU A 41 -1.27 -10.36 9.76
C LEU A 41 -0.05 -10.92 9.01
N ASP A 42 1.08 -11.11 9.70
CA ASP A 42 2.27 -11.74 9.14
C ASP A 42 1.93 -13.09 8.49
N ALA A 43 1.19 -13.95 9.20
CA ALA A 43 0.79 -15.24 8.67
C ALA A 43 -0.12 -15.12 7.43
N THR A 44 -1.04 -14.14 7.39
CA THR A 44 -1.94 -13.92 6.24
C THR A 44 -1.21 -13.37 5.01
N GLU A 45 -0.21 -12.52 5.20
CA GLU A 45 0.63 -11.96 4.13
C GLU A 45 1.75 -12.93 3.70
N GLY A 46 1.92 -14.03 4.43
CA GLY A 46 2.95 -15.03 4.20
C GLY A 46 4.34 -14.53 4.62
N VAL A 47 4.44 -13.79 5.72
CA VAL A 47 5.66 -13.28 6.34
C VAL A 47 6.06 -14.15 7.54
N PRO A 48 7.35 -14.54 7.69
CA PRO A 48 8.41 -14.39 6.70
C PRO A 48 8.16 -15.32 5.50
N GLY A 49 8.27 -14.78 4.29
CA GLY A 49 8.15 -15.55 3.06
C GLY A 49 8.62 -14.75 1.86
N ARG A 50 8.50 -15.33 0.66
CA ARG A 50 9.15 -14.79 -0.55
C ARG A 50 8.53 -13.50 -1.10
N ARG A 51 7.35 -13.10 -0.64
CA ARG A 51 6.56 -12.05 -1.30
C ARG A 51 6.66 -10.71 -0.58
N TYR A 52 6.34 -10.68 0.71
CA TYR A 52 6.39 -9.48 1.52
C TYR A 52 7.40 -9.60 2.66
N ARG A 53 7.95 -8.48 3.07
CA ARG A 53 8.73 -8.31 4.29
C ARG A 53 8.20 -7.12 5.08
N GLN A 54 8.29 -7.20 6.40
CA GLN A 54 8.02 -6.05 7.25
C GLN A 54 9.07 -4.96 7.03
N LEU A 55 8.60 -3.71 7.05
CA LEU A 55 9.41 -2.51 7.11
C LEU A 55 8.91 -1.65 8.26
N TRP A 56 9.78 -1.41 9.24
CA TRP A 56 9.59 -0.35 10.22
C TRP A 56 9.97 0.98 9.60
N LEU A 57 9.09 1.98 9.73
CA LEU A 57 9.29 3.30 9.18
C LEU A 57 8.87 4.40 10.16
N ASP A 58 9.41 5.59 9.92
CA ASP A 58 8.93 6.83 10.51
C ASP A 58 7.84 7.41 9.60
N ALA A 59 6.62 7.47 10.11
CA ALA A 59 5.50 8.16 9.48
C ALA A 59 5.24 9.48 10.19
N GLN A 60 4.42 10.32 9.57
CA GLN A 60 3.89 11.54 10.18
C GLN A 60 2.37 11.47 10.15
N ASP A 61 1.72 11.92 11.23
CA ASP A 61 0.28 12.14 11.21
C ASP A 61 -0.07 13.43 10.45
N ILE A 62 -1.36 13.73 10.33
CA ILE A 62 -1.85 14.91 9.61
C ILE A 62 -1.41 16.24 10.24
N ASP A 63 -1.00 16.23 11.52
CA ASP A 63 -0.49 17.39 12.24
C ASP A 63 1.05 17.48 12.13
N GLY A 64 1.69 16.59 11.36
CA GLY A 64 3.15 16.51 11.22
C GLY A 64 3.85 15.84 12.40
N ARG A 65 3.13 15.19 13.33
CA ARG A 65 3.76 14.52 14.47
C ARG A 65 4.38 13.20 14.03
N PRO A 66 5.66 12.95 14.36
CA PRO A 66 6.33 11.71 13.98
C PRO A 66 5.81 10.52 14.77
N LEU A 67 5.71 9.37 14.12
CA LEU A 67 5.31 8.12 14.74
C LEU A 67 5.99 6.92 14.07
N LYS A 68 6.32 5.90 14.88
CA LYS A 68 6.84 4.63 14.37
C LYS A 68 5.69 3.75 13.92
N ALA A 69 5.77 3.24 12.70
CA ALA A 69 4.80 2.30 12.14
C ALA A 69 5.52 1.11 11.51
N VAL A 70 4.78 0.01 11.34
CA VAL A 70 5.20 -1.13 10.54
C VAL A 70 4.29 -1.24 9.33
N THR A 71 4.88 -1.54 8.19
CA THR A 71 4.17 -1.82 6.93
C THR A 71 4.78 -3.04 6.25
N TYR A 72 4.18 -3.45 5.14
CA TYR A 72 4.64 -4.55 4.30
C TYR A 72 5.08 -4.03 2.95
N ILE A 73 6.28 -4.43 2.54
CA ILE A 73 6.82 -4.13 1.21
C ILE A 73 7.32 -5.40 0.54
N ALA A 74 7.39 -5.37 -0.78
CA ALA A 74 7.82 -6.49 -1.60
C ALA A 74 8.84 -6.03 -2.64
N ASP A 75 9.61 -6.97 -3.17
CA ASP A 75 10.43 -6.72 -4.37
C ASP A 75 9.47 -6.62 -5.56
N GLY A 76 9.37 -5.41 -6.12
CA GLY A 76 8.48 -5.12 -7.23
C GLY A 76 9.22 -5.05 -8.57
N ASN A 77 8.47 -5.13 -9.65
CA ASN A 77 8.99 -4.94 -11.00
C ASN A 77 9.43 -3.47 -11.20
N GLU A 78 10.32 -3.24 -12.18
CA GLU A 78 10.77 -1.89 -12.54
C GLU A 78 9.61 -1.03 -13.06
N VAL A 79 8.70 -1.66 -13.81
CA VAL A 79 7.55 -1.02 -14.45
C VAL A 79 6.27 -1.37 -13.71
N ASP A 80 5.41 -0.36 -13.54
CA ASP A 80 4.08 -0.54 -12.95
C ASP A 80 3.17 -1.29 -13.91
N GLY A 81 2.41 -2.24 -13.36
CA GLY A 81 1.27 -2.84 -14.03
C GLY A 81 -0.01 -2.08 -13.69
N ARG A 82 -1.13 -2.58 -14.22
CA ARG A 82 -2.45 -2.02 -13.89
C ARG A 82 -3.15 -2.85 -12.80
N PRO A 83 -3.59 -2.25 -11.69
CA PRO A 83 -4.42 -2.94 -10.71
C PRO A 83 -5.75 -3.37 -11.33
N SER A 84 -6.38 -4.42 -10.81
CA SER A 84 -7.76 -4.75 -11.20
C SER A 84 -8.71 -3.63 -10.74
N LEU A 85 -9.78 -3.36 -11.49
CA LEU A 85 -10.79 -2.35 -11.12
C LEU A 85 -11.31 -2.58 -9.70
N ARG A 86 -11.69 -3.82 -9.35
CA ARG A 86 -12.19 -4.17 -8.00
C ARG A 86 -11.22 -3.76 -6.89
N TYR A 87 -9.94 -4.06 -7.05
CA TYR A 87 -8.91 -3.72 -6.06
C TYR A 87 -8.70 -2.21 -5.96
N LEU A 88 -8.65 -1.52 -7.10
CA LEU A 88 -8.46 -0.07 -7.13
C LEU A 88 -9.66 0.67 -6.51
N THR A 89 -10.89 0.20 -6.75
CA THR A 89 -12.10 0.71 -6.10
C THR A 89 -11.99 0.62 -4.58
N LEU A 90 -11.54 -0.51 -4.02
CA LEU A 90 -11.35 -0.65 -2.57
C LEU A 90 -10.34 0.36 -2.00
N ILE A 91 -9.24 0.61 -2.71
CA ILE A 91 -8.25 1.62 -2.30
C ILE A 91 -8.88 3.02 -2.31
N ARG A 92 -9.59 3.38 -3.39
CA ARG A 92 -10.23 4.69 -3.54
C ARG A 92 -11.30 4.93 -2.49
N GLU A 93 -12.18 3.95 -2.26
CA GLU A 93 -13.23 4.03 -1.25
C GLU A 93 -12.64 4.12 0.16
N GLY A 94 -11.63 3.30 0.48
CA GLY A 94 -10.93 3.38 1.77
C GLY A 94 -10.28 4.74 1.99
N ALA A 95 -9.60 5.28 0.98
CA ALA A 95 -8.97 6.60 1.05
C ALA A 95 -10.00 7.72 1.30
N ARG A 96 -11.16 7.68 0.61
CA ARG A 96 -12.26 8.63 0.81
C ARG A 96 -12.89 8.49 2.20
N ALA A 97 -13.17 7.26 2.62
CA ALA A 97 -13.80 6.97 3.92
C ALA A 97 -12.96 7.45 5.10
N HIS A 98 -11.63 7.43 4.96
CA HIS A 98 -10.70 7.90 5.99
C HIS A 98 -10.23 9.35 5.80
N GLY A 99 -10.77 10.08 4.82
CA GLY A 99 -10.48 11.50 4.63
C GLY A 99 -9.02 11.80 4.27
N LEU A 100 -8.40 10.95 3.44
CA LEU A 100 -7.06 11.24 2.92
C LEU A 100 -7.06 12.57 2.13
N PRO A 101 -5.92 13.28 2.07
CA PRO A 101 -5.84 14.57 1.40
C PRO A 101 -6.29 14.54 -0.05
N GLN A 102 -6.91 15.63 -0.49
CA GLN A 102 -7.52 15.76 -1.81
C GLN A 102 -6.55 15.46 -2.96
N HIS A 103 -5.31 15.95 -2.88
CA HIS A 103 -4.30 15.69 -3.91
C HIS A 103 -3.95 14.20 -4.02
N TYR A 104 -4.03 13.46 -2.91
CA TYR A 104 -3.79 12.02 -2.92
C TYR A 104 -4.98 11.25 -3.48
N LEU A 105 -6.21 11.71 -3.23
CA LEU A 105 -7.41 11.15 -3.85
C LEU A 105 -7.36 11.33 -5.37
N GLU A 106 -6.97 12.52 -5.85
CA GLU A 106 -6.80 12.81 -7.28
C GLU A 106 -5.74 11.91 -7.91
N PHE A 107 -4.60 11.71 -7.23
CA PHE A 107 -3.60 10.74 -7.63
C PHE A 107 -4.20 9.33 -7.79
N LEU A 108 -4.94 8.82 -6.79
CA LEU A 108 -5.56 7.49 -6.86
C LEU A 108 -6.61 7.37 -7.98
N GLU A 109 -7.34 8.44 -8.29
CA GLU A 109 -8.29 8.49 -9.41
C GLU A 109 -7.59 8.49 -10.77
N SER A 110 -6.39 9.06 -10.87
CA SER A 110 -5.59 9.06 -12.11
C SER A 110 -5.02 7.68 -12.49
N VAL A 111 -5.02 6.72 -11.56
CA VAL A 111 -4.47 5.38 -11.80
C VAL A 111 -5.38 4.58 -12.74
N ASP A 112 -4.84 4.12 -13.86
CA ASP A 112 -5.54 3.22 -14.78
C ASP A 112 -5.73 1.82 -14.18
N HIS A 113 -6.91 1.24 -14.36
CA HIS A 113 -7.15 -0.17 -14.04
C HIS A 113 -6.96 -1.09 -15.25
N ALA A 114 -6.74 -2.38 -15.00
CA ALA A 114 -6.71 -3.41 -16.02
C ALA A 114 -8.09 -3.52 -16.71
N ARG A 115 -8.09 -3.81 -18.02
CA ARG A 115 -9.31 -4.06 -18.80
C ARG A 115 -9.80 -5.49 -18.63
#